data_AF-A0ABD0RVR9-F1
#
_entry.id   AF-A0ABD0RVR9-F1
#
_cell.length_a   1.000
_cell.length_b   1.000
_cell.length_c   1.000
_cell.angle_alpha   90.00
_cell.angle_beta   90.00
_cell.angle_gamma   90.00
#
_symmetry.space_group_name_H-M   'P 1'
#
loop_
_entity.id
_entity.type
_entity.pdbx_description
1 polymer ?
#
loop_
_entity_poly.entity_id
_entity_poly.type
_entity_poly.pdbx_seq_one_letter_code
_entity_poly.pdbx_strand_id
1 'polypeptide(L)' 'PSGEIVEGVSVTLICSSDSNPPAEISWFKEEMFVGSERIYSISKISSDHSGEYKCKSINKHGEKYSNTVNLNV' A
#
# COMPACT_ATOMS: atom_id res chain seq x y z
N PRO A 1 7.09 6.08 -14.46
CA PRO A 1 8.11 6.81 -13.68
C PRO A 1 8.58 5.97 -12.50
N SER A 2 9.70 5.27 -12.67
CA SER A 2 10.36 4.52 -11.59
C SER A 2 11.30 5.49 -10.89
N GLY A 3 10.84 6.13 -9.82
CA GLY A 3 11.72 6.96 -8.99
C GLY A 3 12.57 6.05 -8.11
N GLU A 4 13.88 6.25 -8.09
CA GLU A 4 14.76 5.61 -7.11
C GLU A 4 14.39 6.15 -5.72
N ILE A 5 14.07 5.24 -4.80
CA ILE A 5 13.78 5.60 -3.43
C ILE A 5 15.10 5.60 -2.66
N VAL A 6 15.43 6.70 -1.99
CA VAL A 6 16.66 6.82 -1.22
C VAL A 6 16.45 6.28 0.20
N GLU A 7 17.38 5.49 0.72
CA GLU A 7 17.32 4.99 2.11
C GLU A 7 17.19 6.12 3.13
N GLY A 8 16.48 5.84 4.22
CA GLY A 8 16.30 6.76 5.35
C GLY A 8 15.24 7.83 5.14
N VAL A 9 14.66 7.97 3.95
CA VAL A 9 13.52 8.87 3.70
C VAL A 9 12.19 8.24 4.12
N SER A 10 11.17 9.08 4.24
CA SER A 10 9.81 8.63 4.50
C SER A 10 9.05 8.40 3.20
N VAL A 11 8.38 7.26 3.09
CA VAL A 11 7.50 6.92 1.96
C VAL A 11 6.08 6.77 2.46
N THR A 12 5.13 7.32 1.72
CA THR A 12 3.70 7.23 2.05
C THR A 12 2.95 6.64 0.87
N LEU A 13 2.26 5.53 1.10
CA LEU A 13 1.36 4.89 0.16
C LEU A 13 -0.09 5.25 0.53
N ILE A 14 -0.89 5.59 -0.48
CA ILE A 14 -2.29 5.99 -0.30
C ILE A 14 -3.16 5.08 -1.16
N CYS A 15 -4.15 4.46 -0.53
CA CYS A 15 -5.15 3.66 -1.22
C CYS A 15 -6.42 4.49 -1.40
N SER A 16 -6.79 4.76 -2.65
CA SER A 16 -8.07 5.39 -2.99
C SER A 16 -9.02 4.35 -3.56
N SER A 17 -10.26 4.35 -3.10
CA SER A 17 -11.32 3.47 -3.59
C SER A 17 -12.64 4.22 -3.69
N ASP A 18 -13.21 4.24 -4.90
CA ASP A 18 -14.52 4.82 -5.19
C ASP A 18 -15.62 3.82 -4.81
N SER A 19 -15.85 3.68 -3.51
CA SER A 19 -16.83 2.76 -2.95
C SER A 19 -17.93 3.51 -2.20
N ASN A 20 -19.19 3.13 -2.45
CA ASN A 20 -20.35 3.57 -1.67
C ASN A 20 -21.20 2.34 -1.28
N PRO A 21 -21.28 1.94 0.01
CA PRO A 21 -20.72 2.59 1.20
C PRO A 21 -19.19 2.64 1.23
N PRO A 22 -18.55 3.37 2.16
CA PRO A 22 -17.09 3.43 2.25
C PRO A 22 -16.47 2.02 2.39
N ALA A 23 -15.42 1.75 1.62
CA ALA A 23 -14.68 0.50 1.74
C ALA A 23 -13.67 0.54 2.91
N GLU A 24 -13.52 -0.58 3.57
CA GLU A 24 -12.41 -0.88 4.46
C GLU A 24 -11.17 -1.19 3.64
N ILE A 25 -10.02 -0.64 4.05
CA ILE A 25 -8.76 -0.75 3.32
C ILE A 25 -7.80 -1.62 4.11
N SER A 26 -7.08 -2.51 3.42
CA SER A 26 -5.99 -3.30 3.98
C SER A 26 -4.79 -3.29 3.05
N TRP A 27 -3.59 -3.15 3.59
CA TRP A 27 -2.33 -3.18 2.86
C TRP A 27 -1.64 -4.52 3.00
N PHE A 28 -1.05 -4.94 1.89
CA PHE A 28 -0.29 -6.18 1.78
C PHE A 28 1.08 -5.89 1.15
N LYS A 29 2.14 -6.42 1.75
CA LYS A 29 3.49 -6.50 1.18
C LYS A 29 3.75 -7.97 0.85
N GLU A 30 3.95 -8.31 -0.42
CA GLU A 30 4.22 -9.69 -0.86
C GLU A 30 3.21 -10.71 -0.29
N GLU A 31 1.92 -10.36 -0.36
CA GLU A 31 0.79 -11.14 0.21
C GLU A 31 0.72 -11.16 1.76
N MET A 32 1.66 -10.53 2.47
CA MET A 32 1.63 -10.38 3.93
C MET A 32 0.87 -9.11 4.35
N PHE A 33 -0.09 -9.23 5.26
CA PHE A 33 -0.80 -8.06 5.79
C PHE A 33 0.13 -7.15 6.61
N VAL A 34 0.12 -5.85 6.29
CA VAL A 34 0.99 -4.84 6.95
C VAL A 34 0.22 -3.67 7.57
N GLY A 35 -1.08 -3.54 7.32
CA GLY A 35 -1.91 -2.49 7.95
C GLY A 35 -3.31 -2.39 7.38
N SER A 36 -4.21 -1.69 8.08
CA SER A 36 -5.64 -1.54 7.73
C SER A 36 -6.08 -0.09 7.52
N GLU A 37 -5.12 0.80 7.31
CA GLU A 37 -5.37 2.23 7.16
C GLU A 37 -5.36 2.64 5.69
N ARG A 38 -6.10 3.71 5.35
CA ARG A 38 -6.05 4.30 3.99
C ARG A 38 -4.65 4.78 3.61
N ILE A 39 -3.89 5.21 4.62
CA ILE A 39 -2.54 5.74 4.49
C ILE A 39 -1.59 4.76 5.17
N TYR A 40 -0.62 4.25 4.43
CA TYR A 40 0.46 3.43 4.95
C TYR A 40 1.78 4.21 4.84
N SER A 41 2.41 4.49 5.98
CA SER A 41 3.61 5.33 6.04
C SER A 41 4.80 4.55 6.59
N ILE A 42 5.92 4.61 5.88
CA ILE A 42 7.21 4.07 6.29
C ILE A 42 8.12 5.25 6.55
N SER A 43 8.49 5.50 7.81
CA SER A 43 9.20 6.73 8.19
C SER A 43 10.69 6.72 7.82
N LYS A 44 11.33 5.56 7.83
CA LYS A 44 12.74 5.36 7.46
C LYS A 44 12.83 4.12 6.59
N ILE A 45 12.69 4.31 5.29
CA ILE A 45 12.71 3.19 4.36
C ILE A 45 14.14 2.62 4.24
N SER A 46 14.24 1.32 4.05
CA SER A 46 15.47 0.55 3.90
C SER A 46 15.25 -0.58 2.90
N SER A 47 16.31 -1.26 2.48
CA SER A 47 16.23 -2.45 1.64
C SER A 47 15.26 -3.54 2.15
N ASP A 48 15.04 -3.67 3.47
CA ASP A 48 14.05 -4.59 4.05
C ASP A 48 12.59 -4.24 3.70
N HIS A 49 12.34 -2.98 3.35
CA HIS A 49 11.02 -2.50 2.94
C HIS A 49 10.80 -2.62 1.43
N SER A 50 11.83 -2.99 0.65
CA SER A 50 11.65 -3.27 -0.77
C SER A 50 10.71 -4.45 -0.97
N GLY A 51 9.90 -4.40 -2.03
CA GLY A 51 8.93 -5.44 -2.35
C GLY A 51 7.68 -4.89 -3.04
N GLU A 52 6.74 -5.82 -3.30
CA GLU A 52 5.49 -5.52 -3.97
C GLU A 52 4.38 -5.18 -2.96
N TYR A 53 3.79 -4.00 -3.10
CA TYR A 53 2.69 -3.53 -2.26
C TYR A 53 1.37 -3.48 -3.03
N LYS A 54 0.30 -3.94 -2.39
CA LYS A 54 -1.07 -3.82 -2.88
C LYS A 54 -1.99 -3.40 -1.74
N CYS A 55 -2.99 -2.60 -2.04
CA CYS A 55 -4.10 -2.41 -1.13
C CYS A 55 -5.32 -3.22 -1.59
N LYS A 56 -6.08 -3.70 -0.62
CA LYS A 56 -7.37 -4.36 -0.78
C LYS A 56 -8.44 -3.44 -0.24
N SER A 57 -9.45 -3.16 -1.04
CA SER A 57 -10.65 -2.44 -0.61
C SER A 57 -11.82 -3.41 -0.53
N ILE A 58 -12.47 -3.49 0.63
CA ILE A 58 -13.61 -4.38 0.89
C ILE A 58 -14.83 -3.56 1.30
N ASN A 59 -15.98 -3.90 0.75
CA ASN A 59 -17.26 -3.31 1.12
C ASN A 59 -18.37 -4.36 1.00
N LYS A 60 -19.61 -4.00 1.37
CA LYS A 60 -20.79 -4.88 1.26
C LYS A 60 -21.06 -5.43 -0.15
N HIS A 61 -20.49 -4.80 -1.17
CA HIS A 61 -20.64 -5.21 -2.57
C HIS A 61 -19.54 -6.17 -3.05
N GLY A 62 -18.49 -6.37 -2.26
CA GLY A 62 -17.37 -7.24 -2.59
C GLY A 62 -16.02 -6.63 -2.25
N GLU A 63 -14.97 -7.25 -2.79
CA GLU A 63 -13.59 -6.87 -2.58
C GLU A 63 -12.85 -6.62 -3.90
N LYS A 64 -11.87 -5.73 -3.87
CA LYS A 64 -11.02 -5.41 -5.02
C LYS A 64 -9.60 -5.09 -4.55
N TYR A 65 -8.62 -5.55 -5.31
CA TYR A 65 -7.21 -5.19 -5.12
C TYR A 65 -6.82 -4.02 -6.04
N SER A 66 -5.93 -3.16 -5.58
CA SER A 66 -5.29 -2.12 -6.40
C SER A 66 -4.31 -2.73 -7.40
N ASN A 67 -3.77 -1.87 -8.28
CA ASN A 67 -2.54 -2.19 -8.97
C ASN A 67 -1.40 -2.40 -7.96
N THR A 68 -0.43 -3.24 -8.35
CA THR A 68 0.81 -3.42 -7.60
C THR A 68 1.67 -2.17 -7.67
N VAL A 69 2.30 -1.82 -6.55
CA VAL A 69 3.33 -0.78 -6.46
C VAL A 69 4.60 -1.44 -5.95
N ASN A 70 5.68 -1.37 -6.73
CA ASN A 70 6.96 -1.94 -6.34
C ASN A 70 7.81 -0.86 -5.70
N LEU A 71 8.10 -1.02 -4.42
CA LEU A 71 9.08 -0.20 -3.72
C LEU A 71 10.43 -0.85 -3.93
N ASN A 72 11.35 -0.10 -4.53
CA ASN A 72 12.74 -0.47 -4.66
C ASN A 72 13.59 0.65 -4.10
N VAL A 73 14.27 0.31 -3.01
CA VAL A 73 15.23 1.15 -2.29
C VAL A 73 16.63 0.69 -2.63
#